data_AF-A0A7X4YI51-F1
#
_entry.id   AF-A0A7X4YI51-F1
#
_cell.length_a   1.000
_cell.length_b   1.000
_cell.length_c   1.000
_cell.angle_alpha   90.00
_cell.angle_beta   90.00
_cell.angle_gamma   90.00
#
_symmetry.space_group_name_H-M   'P 1'
#
loop_
_entity.id
_entity.type
_entity.pdbx_description
1 polymer ?
#
loop_
_entity_poly.entity_id
_entity_poly.type
_entity_poly.pdbx_seq_one_letter_code
_entity_poly.pdbx_strand_id
1 'polypeptide(L)'
;MASRFVALTLGTLLLSALPAGAKEPAARAGDSKELPPADETLTLKKGAKQVLTVQGMSRVALGDPSVADVKTTGKDGVEVSALAKGTTTLIIWGSDGKRRTYRIVVDG
;
A
#
# COMPACT_ATOMS: atom_id res chain seq x y z
N MET A 1 -4.85 -13.95 -49.11
CA MET A 1 -6.00 -14.87 -48.94
C MET A 1 -6.85 -14.35 -47.78
N ALA A 2 -7.96 -13.68 -48.09
CA ALA A 2 -9.32 -14.17 -47.84
C ALA A 2 -9.74 -14.05 -46.35
N SER A 3 -10.36 -12.94 -45.92
CA SER A 3 -11.84 -12.71 -45.79
C SER A 3 -12.50 -13.78 -44.89
N ARG A 4 -13.35 -13.46 -43.89
CA ARG A 4 -14.81 -13.34 -44.08
C ARG A 4 -15.47 -12.47 -43.00
N PHE A 5 -16.19 -11.45 -43.45
CA PHE A 5 -17.34 -10.83 -42.77
C PHE A 5 -18.50 -11.83 -42.65
N VAL A 6 -19.08 -12.02 -41.47
CA VAL A 6 -20.38 -12.67 -41.19
C VAL A 6 -20.76 -12.29 -39.75
N ALA A 7 -21.98 -11.98 -39.34
CA ALA A 7 -23.18 -11.46 -39.96
C ALA A 7 -24.05 -10.95 -38.79
N LEU A 8 -24.79 -9.90 -39.08
CA LEU A 8 -25.80 -9.27 -38.27
C LEU A 8 -26.98 -10.23 -38.04
N THR A 9 -27.33 -10.55 -36.80
CA THR A 9 -28.70 -10.99 -36.45
C THR A 9 -29.17 -10.33 -35.16
N LEU A 10 -30.13 -9.42 -35.36
CA LEU A 10 -30.94 -8.72 -34.39
C LEU A 10 -31.84 -9.73 -33.68
N GLY A 11 -31.69 -9.89 -32.35
CA GLY A 11 -32.49 -10.80 -31.53
C GLY A 11 -33.25 -10.03 -30.45
N THR A 12 -34.56 -10.06 -30.56
CA THR A 12 -35.56 -9.27 -29.83
C THR A 12 -35.66 -9.63 -28.33
N LEU A 13 -35.60 -8.58 -27.51
CA LEU A 13 -36.29 -8.31 -26.24
C LEU A 13 -36.99 -9.47 -25.49
N LEU A 14 -36.49 -9.80 -24.30
CA LEU A 14 -37.33 -10.21 -23.16
C LEU A 14 -36.94 -9.41 -21.92
N LEU A 15 -37.87 -8.55 -21.52
CA LEU A 15 -37.86 -7.69 -20.34
C LEU A 15 -38.26 -8.55 -19.12
N SER A 16 -37.28 -8.99 -18.33
CA SER A 16 -37.53 -9.54 -16.99
C SER A 16 -37.02 -8.57 -15.93
N ALA A 17 -37.97 -8.04 -15.16
CA ALA A 17 -37.77 -7.15 -14.04
C ALA A 17 -36.97 -7.84 -12.93
N LEU A 18 -35.79 -7.32 -12.61
CA LEU A 18 -35.10 -7.62 -11.37
C LEU A 18 -35.57 -6.61 -10.32
N PRO A 19 -36.08 -7.07 -9.17
CA PRO A 19 -36.55 -6.19 -8.11
C PRO A 19 -35.39 -5.38 -7.53
N ALA A 20 -35.74 -4.19 -7.06
CA ALA A 20 -34.89 -3.27 -6.33
C ALA A 20 -34.14 -3.96 -5.18
N GLY A 21 -32.96 -4.47 -5.49
CA GLY A 21 -31.94 -4.95 -4.57
C GLY A 21 -30.69 -4.10 -4.71
N ALA A 22 -30.85 -2.78 -4.91
CA ALA A 22 -29.76 -1.83 -4.76
C ALA A 22 -29.37 -1.78 -3.28
N LYS A 23 -28.57 -2.75 -2.84
CA LYS A 23 -27.51 -2.42 -1.88
C LYS A 23 -26.53 -1.54 -2.66
N GLU A 24 -26.84 -0.26 -2.75
CA GLU A 24 -25.80 0.75 -2.80
C GLU A 24 -25.04 0.64 -1.48
N PRO A 25 -23.77 0.21 -1.47
CA PRO A 25 -22.88 0.74 -0.46
C PRO A 25 -22.60 2.18 -0.89
N ALA A 26 -23.54 3.06 -0.54
CA ALA A 26 -23.27 4.46 -0.32
C ALA A 26 -22.29 4.53 0.86
N ALA A 27 -21.03 4.23 0.59
CA ALA A 27 -19.91 4.55 1.44
C ALA A 27 -18.88 5.26 0.56
N ARG A 28 -19.31 6.42 0.02
CA ARG A 28 -18.38 7.52 -0.26
C ARG A 28 -17.92 8.07 1.09
N ALA A 29 -17.14 7.27 1.82
CA ALA A 29 -16.52 7.66 3.07
C ALA A 29 -15.16 8.27 2.75
N GLY A 30 -15.20 9.56 2.42
CA GLY A 30 -14.10 10.50 2.59
C GLY A 30 -12.88 10.33 1.70
N ASP A 31 -12.25 11.45 1.41
CA ASP A 31 -10.84 11.55 1.07
C ASP A 31 -9.96 11.10 2.25
N SER A 32 -10.19 9.91 2.82
CA SER A 32 -9.17 9.25 3.60
C SER A 32 -8.09 8.86 2.59
N LYS A 33 -6.97 9.56 2.66
CA LYS A 33 -5.72 9.16 2.02
C LYS A 33 -5.35 7.78 2.56
N GLU A 34 -5.97 6.75 1.98
CA GLU A 34 -5.78 5.35 2.34
C GLU A 34 -4.30 5.06 2.12
N LEU A 35 -3.58 4.88 3.23
CA LEU A 35 -2.18 4.55 3.17
C LEU A 35 -2.04 3.16 2.52
N PRO A 36 -0.97 2.92 1.76
CA PRO A 36 -0.75 1.62 1.16
C PRO A 36 -0.89 0.49 2.20
N PRO A 37 -1.38 -0.70 1.78
CA PRO A 37 -1.35 -1.88 2.63
C PRO A 37 0.06 -2.10 3.17
N ALA A 38 0.18 -2.35 4.47
CA ALA A 38 1.44 -2.61 5.13
C ALA A 38 1.47 -4.04 5.65
N ASP A 39 2.62 -4.70 5.51
CA ASP A 39 2.89 -6.02 6.07
C ASP A 39 2.97 -5.94 7.60
N GLU A 40 3.46 -4.81 8.13
CA GLU A 40 3.63 -4.58 9.56
C GLU A 40 3.42 -3.10 9.92
N THR A 41 2.92 -2.83 11.14
CA THR A 41 2.81 -1.47 11.69
C THR A 41 3.76 -1.28 12.86
N LEU A 42 4.61 -0.26 12.78
CA LEU A 42 5.58 0.15 13.79
C LEU A 42 5.08 1.41 14.49
N THR A 43 4.62 1.28 15.73
CA THR A 43 4.22 2.42 16.55
C THR A 43 5.40 2.88 17.41
N LEU A 44 5.85 4.11 17.21
CA LEU A 44 7.01 4.70 17.87
C LEU A 44 6.60 6.00 18.59
N LYS A 45 7.28 6.33 19.68
CA LYS A 45 7.17 7.67 20.29
C LYS A 45 8.12 8.63 19.59
N LYS A 46 7.76 9.92 19.49
CA LYS A 46 8.67 10.96 19.00
C LYS A 46 10.03 10.90 19.73
N GLY A 47 11.12 10.88 18.98
CA GLY A 47 12.49 10.73 19.48
C GLY A 47 12.94 9.28 19.71
N ALA A 48 12.04 8.30 19.62
CA ALA A 48 12.42 6.89 19.72
C ALA A 48 13.16 6.42 18.46
N LYS A 49 14.00 5.40 18.66
CA LYS A 49 14.72 4.71 17.61
C LYS A 49 14.40 3.23 17.66
N GLN A 50 14.26 2.61 16.50
CA GLN A 50 14.02 1.17 16.36
C GLN A 50 14.89 0.61 15.25
N VAL A 51 15.56 -0.51 15.49
CA VAL A 51 16.34 -1.20 14.46
C VAL A 51 15.52 -2.35 13.89
N LEU A 52 15.39 -2.37 12.56
CA LEU A 52 14.79 -3.45 11.79
C LEU A 52 15.91 -4.27 11.14
N THR A 53 15.75 -5.60 11.14
CA THR A 53 16.68 -6.51 10.47
C THR A 53 15.99 -7.19 9.28
N VAL A 54 16.52 -6.93 8.09
CA VAL A 54 16.06 -7.53 6.83
C VAL A 54 17.27 -8.15 6.13
N GLN A 55 17.33 -9.48 6.15
CA GLN A 55 18.41 -10.25 5.53
C GLN A 55 18.49 -9.95 4.02
N GLY A 56 19.70 -9.65 3.55
CA GLY A 56 19.97 -9.36 2.15
C GLY A 56 19.31 -8.07 1.67
N MET A 57 19.18 -7.06 2.53
CA MET A 57 18.60 -5.78 2.13
C MET A 57 19.36 -5.20 0.92
N SER A 58 18.60 -4.88 -0.14
CA SER A 58 19.12 -4.30 -1.38
C SER A 58 18.71 -2.85 -1.58
N ARG A 59 17.56 -2.44 -1.03
CA ARG A 59 17.02 -1.09 -1.14
C ARG A 59 16.14 -0.72 0.04
N VAL A 60 16.12 0.57 0.36
CA VAL A 60 15.21 1.19 1.34
C VAL A 60 14.55 2.42 0.70
N ALA A 61 13.28 2.65 0.98
CA ALA A 61 12.57 3.86 0.61
C ALA A 61 11.66 4.32 1.76
N LEU A 62 11.71 5.61 2.06
CA LEU A 62 10.87 6.26 3.06
C LEU A 62 9.93 7.24 2.35
N GLY A 63 8.65 7.21 2.72
CA GLY A 63 7.61 8.03 2.08
C GLY A 63 7.68 9.52 2.48
N ASP A 64 7.83 9.80 3.76
CA ASP A 64 7.90 11.16 4.31
C ASP A 64 9.06 11.27 5.32
N PRO A 65 10.17 11.95 4.95
CA PRO A 65 11.32 12.15 5.81
C PRO A 65 11.10 13.22 6.90
N SER A 66 9.96 13.92 6.90
CA SER A 66 9.60 14.87 7.96
C SER A 66 9.05 14.17 9.20
N VAL A 67 8.49 12.96 9.03
CA VAL A 67 7.87 12.15 10.10
C VAL A 67 8.89 11.20 10.73
N ALA A 68 9.74 10.58 9.93
CA ALA A 68 10.77 9.66 10.37
C ALA A 68 12.07 9.86 9.58
N ASP A 69 13.18 9.36 10.08
CA ASP A 69 14.44 9.21 9.35
C ASP A 69 14.84 7.74 9.32
N VAL A 70 15.55 7.32 8.28
CA VAL A 70 16.05 5.95 8.16
C VAL A 70 17.53 5.92 7.80
N LYS A 71 18.28 5.13 8.55
CA LYS A 71 19.71 4.91 8.32
C LYS A 71 20.02 3.43 8.23
N THR A 72 20.65 3.01 7.15
CA THR A 72 21.13 1.63 7.01
C THR A 72 22.33 1.38 7.92
N THR A 73 22.27 0.32 8.72
CA THR A 73 23.34 -0.12 9.62
C THR A 73 23.88 -1.46 9.13
N GLY A 74 24.93 -1.41 8.30
CA GLY A 74 25.49 -2.60 7.65
C GLY A 74 24.60 -3.16 6.53
N LYS A 75 24.76 -4.45 6.23
CA LYS A 75 24.10 -5.11 5.10
C LYS A 75 22.63 -5.48 5.35
N ASP A 76 22.23 -5.68 6.60
CA ASP A 76 20.91 -6.22 6.94
C ASP A 76 20.12 -5.33 7.91
N GLY A 77 20.70 -4.23 8.39
CA GLY A 77 20.09 -3.39 9.42
C GLY A 77 19.57 -2.07 8.89
N VAL A 78 18.43 -1.62 9.41
CA VAL A 78 17.88 -0.29 9.20
C VAL A 78 17.46 0.28 10.55
N GLU A 79 18.12 1.35 11.00
CA GLU A 79 17.66 2.18 12.12
C GLU A 79 16.58 3.14 11.61
N VAL A 80 15.41 3.11 12.24
CA VAL A 80 14.31 4.04 12.04
C VAL A 80 14.26 4.99 13.23
N SER A 81 14.35 6.28 12.99
CA SER A 81 14.25 7.33 14.00
C SER A 81 12.93 8.09 13.83
N ALA A 82 12.12 8.16 14.89
CA ALA A 82 10.85 8.90 14.87
C ALA A 82 11.09 10.39 15.12
N LEU A 83 10.76 11.26 14.16
CA LEU A 83 11.08 12.69 14.22
C LEU A 83 9.91 13.56 14.66
N ALA A 84 8.73 13.33 14.07
CA ALA A 84 7.54 14.14 14.30
C ALA A 84 6.29 13.27 14.28
N LYS A 85 5.26 13.69 15.00
CA LYS A 85 3.95 13.02 15.01
C LYS A 85 3.40 12.92 13.60
N GLY A 86 2.93 11.72 13.23
CA GLY A 86 2.37 11.46 11.92
C GLY A 86 2.47 10.00 11.53
N THR A 87 2.06 9.70 10.31
CA THR A 87 2.15 8.36 9.74
C THR A 87 2.90 8.41 8.42
N THR A 88 3.88 7.53 8.26
CA THR A 88 4.67 7.40 7.03
C THR A 88 4.84 5.92 6.67
N THR A 89 5.38 5.66 5.49
CA THR A 89 5.59 4.29 4.99
C THR A 89 7.08 4.08 4.72
N LEU A 90 7.59 2.95 5.19
CA LEU A 90 8.93 2.47 4.91
C LEU A 90 8.83 1.19 4.08
N ILE A 91 9.55 1.13 2.98
CA ILE A 91 9.61 -0.04 2.11
C ILE A 91 11.06 -0.54 2.09
N ILE A 92 11.25 -1.82 2.35
CA ILE A 92 12.55 -2.48 2.29
C ILE A 92 12.46 -3.63 1.28
N TRP A 93 13.42 -3.67 0.34
CA TRP A 93 13.57 -4.76 -0.61
C TRP A 93 14.71 -5.67 -0.17
N GLY A 94 14.45 -6.97 -0.15
CA GLY A 94 15.46 -8.01 0.02
C GLY A 94 16.04 -8.46 -1.32
N SER A 95 17.22 -9.07 -1.28
CA SER A 95 17.88 -9.71 -2.42
C SER A 95 17.16 -10.99 -2.86
N ASP A 96 16.27 -11.51 -2.01
CA ASP A 96 15.34 -12.60 -2.32
C ASP A 96 14.15 -12.14 -3.19
N GLY A 97 14.12 -10.87 -3.60
CA GLY A 97 13.04 -10.27 -4.38
C GLY A 97 11.79 -9.92 -3.56
N LYS A 98 11.79 -10.18 -2.25
CA LYS A 98 10.66 -9.84 -1.39
C LYS A 98 10.69 -8.36 -1.04
N ARG A 99 9.51 -7.78 -0.96
CA ARG A 99 9.27 -6.42 -0.51
C ARG A 99 8.53 -6.46 0.81
N ARG A 100 9.04 -5.74 1.82
CA ARG A 100 8.38 -5.54 3.11
C ARG A 100 7.98 -4.08 3.23
N THR A 101 6.71 -3.86 3.58
CA THR A 101 6.10 -2.55 3.73
C THR A 101 5.74 -2.34 5.19
N TYR A 102 6.38 -1.37 5.82
CA TYR A 102 6.15 -0.97 7.19
C TYR A 102 5.35 0.33 7.23
N ARG A 103 4.27 0.35 8.00
CA ARG A 103 3.57 1.58 8.38
C ARG A 103 4.18 2.10 9.67
N ILE A 104 4.84 3.25 9.62
CA ILE A 104 5.42 3.88 10.79
C ILE A 104 4.40 4.88 11.32
N VAL A 105 3.93 4.68 12.55
CA VAL A 105 3.05 5.60 13.27
C VAL A 105 3.87 6.23 14.39
N VAL A 106 4.03 7.54 14.35
CA VAL A 106 4.72 8.30 15.40
C VAL A 106 3.69 8.98 16.27
N ASP A 107 3.65 8.57 17.53
CA ASP A 107 2.86 9.20 18.59
C ASP A 107 3.69 10.24 19.35
N GLY A 108 3.00 11.24 19.92
CA GLY A 108 3.59 12.26 20.79
C GLY A 108 3.55 13.65 20.18
#